data_AF-A0A1A8LBZ2-F1
#
_entry.id   AF-A0A1A8LBZ2-F1
#
_cell.length_a   1.000
_cell.length_b   1.000
_cell.length_c   1.000
_cell.angle_alpha   90.00
_cell.angle_beta   90.00
_cell.angle_gamma   90.00
#
_symmetry.space_group_name_H-M   'P 1'
#
loop_
_entity.id
_entity.type
_entity.pdbx_description
1 polymer ?
#
loop_
_entity_poly.entity_id
_entity_poly.type
_entity_poly.pdbx_seq_one_letter_code
_entity_poly.pdbx_strand_id
1 'polypeptide(L)'
;MGVPRCILLLLLVQVPQAQSRPATEDTDTDAVKSSEDEDDESSSEENKLSNELSTSNEKLQPLAPQWVMPEKMEKQLHAVPASKTVKFRCQATGNPVPSLRWYKNGKEFKKDQRIGGFKIRDHMWTLIMESVVPSDKGNYTCVVENEYGSLKHTYLLDVIERSPHRPILQAGLPANQTAVVGSDVAFVCRVFSDPQPHIQWFKHISVNGSREGPDGHPHLLVLKTANLNTTDKEMEILTLKNVTLDDAGEYTCLAGNAIGVSHHSAWLNVVNEVPPSPVPSQTYLEIFIYCLGFIIVLILTASAFIYRFYCTTKKSDFNSHLAVQKLAKSFRMRRQLVCLMRQSRLSSAATTVLAGVAEYELPYDSAWELPRDRLTLGKPLGEGCFGQVVLAEAVGIDKNKPTRLSKVAVKMLKADATEKDLSDLISEMEMMKTIGKHKNIINLLGACTQDGPLYVIVEYASQGNLREYLRARRLAGSECWSGLQQAALGSVEIRTLVSAAYQVARGMAYLASKKCIHRDLAARN
;
A
#
# COMPACT_ATOMS: atom_id res chain seq x y z
N MET A 1 44.00 -31.81 1.22
CA MET A 1 42.97 -31.35 2.17
C MET A 1 42.46 -30.01 1.65
N GLY A 2 41.34 -29.85 0.94
CA GLY A 2 40.08 -30.58 0.93
C GLY A 2 38.97 -29.54 1.09
N VAL A 3 38.71 -28.75 0.04
CA VAL A 3 37.64 -27.75 -0.04
C VAL A 3 36.30 -28.45 -0.27
N PRO A 4 35.20 -28.09 0.41
CA PRO A 4 33.88 -28.47 -0.07
C PRO A 4 33.32 -27.36 -0.98
N ARG A 5 33.19 -27.73 -2.26
CA ARG A 5 32.20 -27.20 -3.20
C ARG A 5 30.80 -27.66 -2.77
N CYS A 6 29.77 -26.88 -3.10
CA CYS A 6 28.49 -27.28 -3.73
C CYS A 6 27.43 -26.19 -3.51
N ILE A 7 26.49 -25.85 -4.39
CA ILE A 7 26.20 -26.06 -5.81
C ILE A 7 25.27 -24.88 -6.16
N LEU A 8 25.58 -24.17 -7.24
CA LEU A 8 24.73 -23.15 -7.87
C LEU A 8 23.92 -23.86 -8.95
N LEU A 9 22.59 -23.90 -8.84
CA LEU A 9 21.71 -24.44 -9.89
C LEU A 9 21.01 -23.27 -10.59
N LEU A 10 21.67 -22.80 -11.65
CA LEU A 10 21.05 -22.10 -12.79
C LEU A 10 20.41 -23.18 -13.66
N LEU A 11 19.10 -23.11 -13.89
CA LEU A 11 18.46 -23.83 -15.00
C LEU A 11 18.10 -22.81 -16.08
N LEU A 12 18.95 -22.81 -17.11
CA LEU A 12 18.60 -22.46 -18.48
C LEU A 12 17.63 -23.54 -18.99
N VAL A 13 16.50 -23.15 -19.57
CA VAL A 13 15.74 -24.03 -20.47
C VAL A 13 15.68 -23.37 -21.83
N GLN A 14 16.24 -24.09 -22.79
CA GLN A 14 16.34 -23.77 -24.20
C GLN A 14 14.98 -23.84 -24.90
N VAL A 15 14.81 -22.93 -25.85
CA VAL A 15 13.80 -22.95 -26.91
C VAL A 15 14.16 -24.04 -27.94
N PRO A 16 13.18 -24.81 -28.47
CA PRO A 16 13.34 -25.43 -29.78
C PRO A 16 12.64 -24.60 -30.87
N GLN A 17 13.35 -24.38 -31.97
CA GLN A 17 12.84 -23.90 -33.26
C GLN A 17 12.52 -25.07 -34.21
N ALA A 18 11.79 -24.71 -35.29
CA ALA A 18 11.50 -25.41 -36.55
C ALA A 18 10.10 -26.05 -36.62
N GLN A 19 9.33 -26.01 -37.70
CA GLN A 19 9.47 -25.45 -39.06
C GLN A 19 8.07 -25.41 -39.72
N SER A 20 8.00 -24.82 -40.91
CA SER A 20 6.86 -24.26 -41.65
C SER A 20 5.97 -25.18 -42.51
N ARG A 21 4.68 -24.77 -42.66
CA ARG A 21 3.74 -24.81 -43.83
C ARG A 21 3.09 -26.16 -44.26
N PRO A 22 1.96 -26.15 -45.05
CA PRO A 22 1.01 -25.08 -45.41
C PRO A 22 -0.49 -25.45 -45.20
N ALA A 23 -1.36 -24.51 -45.61
CA ALA A 23 -2.82 -24.43 -45.47
C ALA A 23 -3.67 -25.38 -46.34
N THR A 24 -4.92 -25.61 -45.91
CA THR A 24 -6.13 -25.59 -46.76
C THR A 24 -7.36 -25.20 -45.93
N GLU A 25 -8.24 -24.46 -46.61
CA GLU A 25 -9.45 -23.73 -46.20
C GLU A 25 -10.69 -24.61 -45.90
N ASP A 26 -11.77 -23.89 -45.56
CA ASP A 26 -13.20 -24.25 -45.51
C ASP A 26 -13.77 -24.62 -44.13
N THR A 27 -14.87 -24.06 -43.63
CA THR A 27 -15.55 -22.74 -43.67
C THR A 27 -16.75 -22.87 -42.70
N ASP A 28 -17.27 -21.73 -42.24
CA ASP A 28 -18.59 -21.50 -41.61
C ASP A 28 -18.74 -21.81 -40.11
N THR A 29 -18.61 -20.79 -39.22
CA THR A 29 -19.62 -19.78 -38.78
C THR A 29 -20.79 -20.42 -38.03
N ASP A 30 -21.04 -20.13 -36.75
CA ASP A 30 -21.56 -18.83 -36.31
C ASP A 30 -21.12 -18.38 -34.91
N ALA A 31 -20.99 -17.05 -34.82
CA ALA A 31 -20.50 -16.27 -33.70
C ALA A 31 -21.63 -15.76 -32.78
N VAL A 32 -21.30 -15.60 -31.50
CA VAL A 32 -21.84 -14.51 -30.67
C VAL A 32 -20.63 -13.82 -30.01
N LYS A 33 -20.34 -12.61 -30.48
CA LYS A 33 -19.15 -11.80 -30.22
C LYS A 33 -19.45 -10.81 -29.09
N SER A 34 -18.73 -10.90 -27.97
CA SER A 34 -18.67 -9.84 -26.96
C SER A 34 -17.49 -8.90 -27.29
N SER A 35 -17.81 -7.62 -27.33
CA SER A 35 -16.98 -6.48 -27.68
C SER A 35 -15.74 -6.31 -26.79
N GLU A 36 -14.56 -6.44 -27.40
CA GLU A 36 -13.31 -5.88 -26.92
C GLU A 36 -13.09 -4.58 -27.72
N ASP A 37 -13.01 -3.45 -27.01
CA ASP A 37 -12.69 -2.15 -27.59
C ASP A 37 -11.18 -2.08 -27.84
N GLU A 38 -10.79 -2.28 -29.10
CA GLU A 38 -9.54 -1.76 -29.66
C GLU A 38 -9.75 -0.30 -30.11
N ASP A 39 -8.91 0.61 -29.64
CA ASP A 39 -8.80 1.98 -30.16
C ASP A 39 -7.31 2.38 -30.14
N ASP A 40 -6.52 1.78 -31.02
CA ASP A 40 -5.19 2.25 -31.41
C ASP A 40 -4.96 2.05 -32.92
N GLU A 41 -5.80 2.70 -33.74
CA GLU A 41 -5.48 3.00 -35.16
C GLU A 41 -6.04 4.36 -35.56
N SER A 42 -5.25 5.42 -35.41
CA SER A 42 -5.40 6.64 -36.22
C SER A 42 -4.08 7.41 -36.26
N SER A 43 -3.09 6.91 -37.01
CA SER A 43 -1.87 7.70 -37.31
C SER A 43 -1.48 7.70 -38.80
N SER A 44 -2.36 7.22 -39.68
CA SER A 44 -2.10 7.14 -41.14
C SER A 44 -3.00 8.01 -42.02
N GLU A 45 -3.99 8.74 -41.48
CA GLU A 45 -4.89 9.61 -42.27
C GLU A 45 -4.63 11.12 -42.12
N GLU A 46 -3.81 11.57 -41.16
CA GLU A 46 -3.62 13.03 -40.93
C GLU A 46 -2.65 13.71 -41.91
N ASN A 47 -1.92 12.97 -42.75
CA ASN A 47 -0.98 13.56 -43.71
C ASN A 47 -1.61 13.92 -45.08
N LYS A 48 -2.94 13.85 -45.19
CA LYS A 48 -3.68 14.23 -46.42
C LYS A 48 -4.52 15.50 -46.27
N LEU A 49 -4.54 16.12 -45.09
CA LEU A 49 -5.34 17.32 -44.80
C LEU A 49 -4.48 18.51 -44.36
N SER A 50 -3.25 18.62 -44.85
CA SER A 50 -2.37 19.77 -44.61
C SER A 50 -1.91 20.45 -45.90
N ASN A 51 -2.54 20.16 -47.04
CA ASN A 51 -2.11 20.69 -48.34
C ASN A 51 -3.22 21.32 -49.19
N GLU A 52 -4.23 21.92 -48.55
CA GLU A 52 -5.12 22.89 -49.20
C GLU A 52 -5.35 24.10 -48.27
N LEU A 53 -4.36 24.99 -48.20
CA LEU A 53 -4.61 26.37 -47.79
C LEU A 53 -3.87 27.33 -48.72
N SER A 54 -4.40 27.44 -49.93
CA SER A 54 -4.35 28.69 -50.68
C SER A 54 -5.77 29.02 -51.09
N THR A 55 -6.17 30.27 -50.86
CA THR A 55 -7.44 30.94 -51.24
C THR A 55 -8.68 30.71 -50.37
N SER A 56 -8.89 31.59 -49.38
CA SER A 56 -9.95 32.61 -49.42
C SER A 56 -10.00 33.38 -48.09
N ASN A 57 -10.04 34.70 -48.20
CA ASN A 57 -10.06 35.63 -47.08
C ASN A 57 -11.54 35.89 -46.75
N GLU A 58 -12.18 34.98 -46.02
CA GLU A 58 -13.57 35.12 -45.57
C GLU A 58 -13.58 35.42 -44.06
N LYS A 59 -14.16 36.56 -43.66
CA LYS A 59 -14.32 36.93 -42.24
C LYS A 59 -15.24 35.91 -41.57
N LEU A 60 -14.65 34.96 -40.87
CA LEU A 60 -15.35 33.92 -40.11
C LEU A 60 -16.29 34.57 -39.06
N GLN A 61 -17.58 34.21 -39.08
CA GLN A 61 -18.59 34.77 -38.14
C GLN A 61 -18.29 34.37 -36.69
N PRO A 62 -18.55 35.24 -35.70
CA PRO A 62 -18.34 34.91 -34.29
C PRO A 62 -19.26 33.77 -33.83
N LEU A 63 -18.67 32.76 -33.17
CA LEU A 63 -19.35 31.53 -32.77
C LEU A 63 -18.98 31.15 -31.33
N ALA A 64 -19.98 31.02 -30.45
CA ALA A 64 -19.81 30.50 -29.09
C ALA A 64 -19.35 29.02 -29.10
N PRO A 65 -18.72 28.53 -28.02
CA PRO A 65 -18.13 27.20 -28.02
C PRO A 65 -19.21 26.12 -28.13
N GLN A 66 -18.95 25.06 -28.91
CA GLN A 66 -19.82 23.90 -29.07
C GLN A 66 -19.01 22.59 -29.03
N TRP A 67 -19.55 21.53 -28.41
CA TRP A 67 -18.92 20.21 -28.38
C TRP A 67 -18.89 19.58 -29.77
N VAL A 68 -17.71 19.08 -30.18
CA VAL A 68 -17.53 18.44 -31.49
C VAL A 68 -17.94 16.96 -31.45
N MET A 69 -17.74 16.29 -30.31
CA MET A 69 -18.00 14.85 -30.12
C MET A 69 -18.62 14.59 -28.73
N PRO A 70 -19.87 15.01 -28.47
CA PRO A 70 -20.53 14.82 -27.17
C PRO A 70 -20.72 13.36 -26.78
N GLU A 71 -20.87 12.45 -27.74
CA GLU A 71 -21.02 11.00 -27.53
C GLU A 71 -19.80 10.38 -26.85
N LYS A 72 -18.59 10.86 -27.15
CA LYS A 72 -17.35 10.40 -26.49
C LYS A 72 -17.22 10.89 -25.05
N MET A 73 -18.15 11.73 -24.59
CA MET A 73 -18.20 12.32 -23.25
C MET A 73 -19.40 11.80 -22.43
N GLU A 74 -20.20 10.87 -22.95
CA GLU A 74 -21.40 10.36 -22.27
C GLU A 74 -21.06 9.60 -20.97
N LYS A 75 -19.93 8.89 -20.97
CA LYS A 75 -19.42 8.18 -19.79
C LYS A 75 -18.85 9.17 -18.78
N GLN A 76 -19.66 9.52 -17.78
CA GLN A 76 -19.27 10.40 -16.68
C GLN A 76 -18.41 9.66 -15.63
N LEU A 77 -18.73 8.42 -15.28
CA LEU A 77 -17.97 7.63 -14.29
C LEU A 77 -16.85 6.82 -14.95
N HIS A 78 -15.61 7.04 -14.51
CA HIS A 78 -14.41 6.32 -14.92
C HIS A 78 -13.81 5.60 -13.72
N ALA A 79 -14.19 4.34 -13.53
CA ALA A 79 -13.61 3.48 -12.50
C ALA A 79 -12.37 2.77 -13.06
N VAL A 80 -11.18 3.08 -12.53
CA VAL A 80 -9.90 2.69 -13.13
C VAL A 80 -8.93 2.16 -12.07
N PRO A 81 -8.27 1.01 -12.30
CA PRO A 81 -7.25 0.52 -11.37
C PRO A 81 -6.08 1.48 -11.18
N ALA A 82 -5.52 1.51 -9.97
CA ALA A 82 -4.27 2.23 -9.71
C ALA A 82 -3.17 1.83 -10.72
N SER A 83 -2.27 2.75 -11.03
CA SER A 83 -1.16 2.66 -12.01
C SER A 83 -1.54 2.67 -13.50
N LYS A 84 -2.83 2.68 -13.86
CA LYS A 84 -3.28 2.85 -15.26
C LYS A 84 -3.32 4.32 -15.72
N THR A 85 -3.43 4.52 -17.03
CA THR A 85 -3.55 5.85 -17.64
C THR A 85 -5.02 6.15 -17.95
N VAL A 86 -5.46 7.37 -17.64
CA VAL A 86 -6.82 7.86 -17.91
C VAL A 86 -6.75 9.03 -18.87
N LYS A 87 -7.68 9.09 -19.83
CA LYS A 87 -7.80 10.17 -20.82
C LYS A 87 -9.21 10.78 -20.72
N PHE A 88 -9.30 12.07 -20.46
CA PHE A 88 -10.54 12.84 -20.52
C PHE A 88 -10.51 13.80 -21.71
N ARG A 89 -11.53 13.78 -22.56
CA ARG A 89 -11.59 14.57 -23.80
C ARG A 89 -12.72 15.59 -23.72
N CYS A 90 -12.47 16.83 -24.09
CA CYS A 90 -13.49 17.88 -24.14
C CYS A 90 -13.36 18.69 -25.43
N GLN A 91 -13.42 17.99 -26.57
CA GLN A 91 -13.20 18.61 -27.87
C GLN A 91 -14.33 19.56 -28.22
N ALA A 92 -13.97 20.82 -28.46
CA ALA A 92 -14.90 21.90 -28.75
C ALA A 92 -14.41 22.75 -29.92
N THR A 93 -15.35 23.38 -30.61
CA THR A 93 -15.10 24.37 -31.67
C THR A 93 -15.68 25.71 -31.26
N GLY A 94 -15.19 26.81 -31.84
CA GLY A 94 -15.66 28.17 -31.57
C GLY A 94 -14.81 29.20 -32.31
N ASN A 95 -15.37 30.40 -32.51
CA ASN A 95 -14.67 31.52 -33.13
C ASN A 95 -14.90 32.81 -32.31
N PRO A 96 -13.86 33.38 -31.66
CA PRO A 96 -12.48 32.93 -31.59
C PRO A 96 -12.30 31.53 -30.98
N VAL A 97 -11.16 30.90 -31.29
CA VAL A 97 -10.78 29.58 -30.77
C VAL A 97 -10.86 29.62 -29.23
N PRO A 98 -11.67 28.76 -28.60
CA PRO A 98 -11.88 28.84 -27.16
C PRO A 98 -10.66 28.35 -26.38
N SER A 99 -10.59 28.74 -25.11
CA SER A 99 -9.56 28.30 -24.17
C SER A 99 -10.05 27.10 -23.35
N LEU A 100 -9.15 26.19 -22.97
CA LEU A 100 -9.44 25.00 -22.17
C LEU A 100 -8.83 25.11 -20.77
N ARG A 101 -9.64 24.89 -19.74
CA ARG A 101 -9.18 24.80 -18.34
C ARG A 101 -9.74 23.55 -17.67
N TRP A 102 -8.92 22.88 -16.87
CA TRP A 102 -9.32 21.70 -16.09
C TRP A 102 -9.39 22.03 -14.60
N TYR A 103 -10.37 21.47 -13.92
CA TYR A 103 -10.58 21.59 -12.48
C TYR A 103 -10.70 20.22 -11.86
N LYS A 104 -10.06 19.99 -10.71
CA LYS A 104 -10.28 18.83 -9.86
C LYS A 104 -10.99 19.28 -8.58
N ASN A 105 -12.17 18.73 -8.31
CA ASN A 105 -12.99 19.07 -7.15
C ASN A 105 -13.20 20.59 -6.99
N GLY A 106 -13.38 21.30 -8.11
CA GLY A 106 -13.58 22.76 -8.15
C GLY A 106 -12.30 23.60 -8.07
N LYS A 107 -11.12 23.01 -7.84
CA LYS A 107 -9.83 23.72 -7.86
C LYS A 107 -9.13 23.53 -9.21
N GLU A 108 -8.56 24.60 -9.75
CA GLU A 108 -7.82 24.54 -11.02
C GLU A 108 -6.69 23.49 -10.96
N PHE A 109 -6.71 22.57 -11.91
CA PHE A 109 -5.81 21.43 -11.98
C PHE A 109 -4.51 21.83 -12.68
N LYS A 110 -3.46 22.09 -11.88
CA LYS A 110 -2.16 22.64 -12.33
C LYS A 110 -1.05 21.59 -12.34
N LYS A 111 -0.01 21.85 -13.17
CA LYS A 111 1.11 20.95 -13.51
C LYS A 111 1.81 20.30 -12.31
N ASP A 112 1.80 20.96 -11.16
CA ASP A 112 2.55 20.55 -9.97
C ASP A 112 1.72 19.76 -8.93
N GLN A 113 0.46 19.42 -9.23
CA GLN A 113 -0.46 18.83 -8.24
C GLN A 113 -0.51 17.29 -8.21
N ARG A 114 0.33 16.57 -9.00
CA ARG A 114 0.26 15.10 -9.08
C ARG A 114 1.61 14.41 -9.28
N ILE A 115 1.81 13.33 -8.51
CA ILE A 115 3.03 12.50 -8.46
C ILE A 115 3.26 11.68 -9.76
N GLY A 116 2.18 11.26 -10.45
CA GLY A 116 2.26 10.47 -11.70
C GLY A 116 2.52 11.27 -12.98
N GLY A 117 2.58 12.60 -12.89
CA GLY A 117 2.53 13.50 -14.05
C GLY A 117 1.15 13.49 -14.72
N PHE A 118 0.87 14.54 -15.49
CA PHE A 118 -0.24 14.56 -16.43
C PHE A 118 0.18 15.37 -17.66
N LYS A 119 -0.43 15.08 -18.79
CA LYS A 119 -0.23 15.81 -20.05
C LYS A 119 -1.56 16.42 -20.44
N ILE A 120 -1.62 17.75 -20.51
CA ILE A 120 -2.71 18.42 -21.23
C ILE A 120 -2.22 18.60 -22.66
N ARG A 121 -2.98 18.06 -23.62
CA ARG A 121 -2.78 18.34 -25.03
C ARG A 121 -3.86 19.33 -25.45
N ASP A 122 -3.56 20.62 -25.33
CA ASP A 122 -4.53 21.70 -25.63
C ASP A 122 -5.06 21.60 -27.06
N HIS A 123 -4.20 21.27 -28.02
CA HIS A 123 -4.57 21.11 -29.44
C HIS A 123 -5.47 19.89 -29.68
N MET A 124 -5.41 18.88 -28.80
CA MET A 124 -6.25 17.69 -28.85
C MET A 124 -7.38 17.71 -27.81
N TRP A 125 -7.56 18.83 -27.09
CA TRP A 125 -8.59 19.00 -26.07
C TRP A 125 -8.65 17.86 -25.03
N THR A 126 -7.50 17.31 -24.65
CA THR A 126 -7.41 16.08 -23.85
C THR A 126 -6.54 16.25 -22.60
N LEU A 127 -7.07 15.85 -21.44
CA LEU A 127 -6.31 15.63 -20.21
C LEU A 127 -5.91 14.16 -20.10
N ILE A 128 -4.60 13.89 -20.08
CA ILE A 128 -4.04 12.54 -19.93
C ILE A 128 -3.38 12.44 -18.56
N MET A 129 -3.89 11.56 -17.71
CA MET A 129 -3.39 11.28 -16.38
C MET A 129 -2.72 9.90 -16.36
N GLU A 130 -1.39 9.88 -16.33
CA GLU A 130 -0.60 8.65 -16.34
C GLU A 130 -0.44 8.09 -14.92
N SER A 131 -0.55 6.77 -14.77
CA SER A 131 -0.40 6.05 -13.50
C SER A 131 -1.21 6.62 -12.34
N VAL A 132 -2.54 6.52 -12.43
CA VAL A 132 -3.47 6.98 -11.38
C VAL A 132 -3.19 6.36 -10.02
N VAL A 133 -3.26 7.16 -8.97
CA VAL A 133 -3.15 6.74 -7.56
C VAL A 133 -4.46 7.03 -6.83
N PRO A 134 -4.75 6.38 -5.68
CA PRO A 134 -6.02 6.60 -4.96
C PRO A 134 -6.35 8.07 -4.68
N SER A 135 -5.33 8.90 -4.42
CA SER A 135 -5.49 10.35 -4.21
C SER A 135 -5.96 11.12 -5.45
N ASP A 136 -5.93 10.52 -6.64
CA ASP A 136 -6.45 11.10 -7.87
C ASP A 136 -7.97 11.01 -8.00
N LYS A 137 -8.63 10.23 -7.15
CA LYS A 137 -10.09 10.17 -7.10
C LYS A 137 -10.71 11.57 -6.99
N GLY A 138 -11.78 11.81 -7.74
CA GLY A 138 -12.51 13.08 -7.69
C GLY A 138 -13.21 13.47 -8.99
N ASN A 139 -13.80 14.65 -8.97
CA ASN A 139 -14.52 15.24 -10.09
C ASN A 139 -13.58 16.10 -10.92
N TYR A 140 -13.41 15.74 -12.19
CA TYR A 140 -12.61 16.46 -13.17
C TYR A 140 -13.52 17.21 -14.14
N THR A 141 -13.57 18.52 -13.99
CA THR A 141 -14.39 19.40 -14.82
C THR A 141 -13.53 20.11 -15.86
N CYS A 142 -13.84 19.95 -17.14
CA CYS A 142 -13.31 20.82 -18.19
C CYS A 142 -14.22 22.03 -18.36
N VAL A 143 -13.62 23.20 -18.52
CA VAL A 143 -14.29 24.46 -18.83
C VAL A 143 -13.68 24.99 -20.11
N VAL A 144 -14.55 25.23 -21.09
CA VAL A 144 -14.18 25.74 -22.42
C VAL A 144 -14.86 27.08 -22.63
N GLU A 145 -14.10 28.14 -22.93
CA GLU A 145 -14.66 29.50 -23.02
C GLU A 145 -14.05 30.34 -24.14
N ASN A 146 -14.90 31.15 -24.77
CA ASN A 146 -14.49 32.29 -25.58
C ASN A 146 -15.35 33.51 -25.22
N GLU A 147 -15.15 34.64 -25.90
CA GLU A 147 -15.87 35.89 -25.62
C GLU A 147 -17.40 35.81 -25.86
N TYR A 148 -17.87 34.76 -26.54
CA TYR A 148 -19.28 34.57 -26.89
C TYR A 148 -19.97 33.48 -26.04
N GLY A 149 -19.25 32.74 -25.20
CA GLY A 149 -19.87 31.73 -24.33
C GLY A 149 -18.90 30.83 -23.56
N SER A 150 -19.47 29.98 -22.71
CA SER A 150 -18.74 29.02 -21.89
C SER A 150 -19.49 27.68 -21.79
N LEU A 151 -18.74 26.58 -21.90
CA LEU A 151 -19.20 25.21 -21.74
C LEU A 151 -18.45 24.52 -20.61
N LYS A 152 -19.11 23.57 -19.94
CA LYS A 152 -18.47 22.73 -18.92
C LYS A 152 -18.97 21.30 -18.97
N HIS A 153 -18.08 20.35 -18.69
CA HIS A 153 -18.42 18.94 -18.54
C HIS A 153 -17.59 18.31 -17.42
N THR A 154 -18.16 17.37 -16.66
CA THR A 154 -17.53 16.79 -15.47
C THR A 154 -17.44 15.27 -15.56
N TYR A 155 -16.24 14.74 -15.40
CA TYR A 155 -15.94 13.32 -15.21
C TYR A 155 -15.76 13.00 -13.72
N LEU A 156 -16.25 11.86 -13.28
CA LEU A 156 -15.98 11.29 -11.96
C LEU A 156 -14.93 10.18 -12.11
N LEU A 157 -13.72 10.40 -11.60
CA LEU A 157 -12.66 9.39 -11.55
C LEU A 157 -12.75 8.63 -10.22
N ASP A 158 -12.92 7.31 -10.30
CA ASP A 158 -12.81 6.41 -9.14
C ASP A 158 -11.59 5.50 -9.32
N VAL A 159 -10.56 5.69 -8.48
CA VAL A 159 -9.33 4.91 -8.59
C VAL A 159 -9.41 3.69 -7.68
N ILE A 160 -9.48 2.52 -8.30
CA ILE A 160 -9.61 1.25 -7.59
C ILE A 160 -8.20 0.76 -7.23
N GLU A 161 -7.90 0.70 -5.94
CA GLU A 161 -6.65 0.14 -5.44
C GLU A 161 -6.71 -1.40 -5.50
N ARG A 162 -6.36 -1.96 -6.67
CA ARG A 162 -6.28 -3.42 -6.87
C ARG A 162 -4.91 -3.79 -7.41
N SER A 163 -4.15 -4.52 -6.61
CA SER A 163 -2.94 -5.21 -7.04
C SER A 163 -3.39 -6.53 -7.67
N PRO A 164 -3.21 -6.76 -8.99
CA PRO A 164 -3.55 -8.05 -9.58
C PRO A 164 -2.75 -9.16 -8.90
N HIS A 165 -3.45 -10.09 -8.26
CA HIS A 165 -2.87 -11.22 -7.56
C HIS A 165 -3.49 -12.53 -8.06
N ARG A 166 -2.75 -13.65 -7.91
CA ARG A 166 -3.33 -15.01 -8.05
C ARG A 166 -4.48 -15.17 -7.04
N PRO A 167 -5.48 -16.03 -7.24
CA PRO A 167 -6.62 -16.13 -6.33
C PRO A 167 -6.18 -16.43 -4.90
N ILE A 168 -6.82 -15.82 -3.90
CA ILE A 168 -6.54 -16.05 -2.49
C ILE A 168 -7.65 -16.92 -1.92
N LEU A 169 -7.29 -18.03 -1.28
CA LEU A 169 -8.24 -18.91 -0.61
C LEU A 169 -8.32 -18.56 0.88
N GLN A 170 -9.53 -18.53 1.44
CA GLN A 170 -9.72 -18.25 2.86
C GLN A 170 -9.01 -19.32 3.72
N ALA A 171 -8.22 -18.87 4.70
CA ALA A 171 -7.56 -19.75 5.64
C ALA A 171 -8.57 -20.56 6.46
N GLY A 172 -8.25 -21.84 6.71
CA GLY A 172 -9.12 -22.78 7.43
C GLY A 172 -10.26 -23.36 6.60
N LEU A 173 -10.36 -23.00 5.31
CA LEU A 173 -11.30 -23.59 4.36
C LEU A 173 -10.56 -24.21 3.15
N PRO A 174 -10.98 -25.39 2.67
CA PRO A 174 -11.90 -26.31 3.34
C PRO A 174 -11.35 -26.81 4.68
N ALA A 175 -12.24 -27.15 5.60
CA ALA A 175 -11.90 -27.70 6.91
C ALA A 175 -11.99 -29.23 6.90
N ASN A 176 -11.14 -29.89 7.69
CA ASN A 176 -11.23 -31.34 7.92
C ASN A 176 -12.57 -31.70 8.56
N GLN A 177 -13.19 -32.79 8.11
CA GLN A 177 -14.51 -33.21 8.59
C GLN A 177 -14.52 -34.71 8.90
N THR A 178 -15.35 -35.10 9.87
CA THR A 178 -15.67 -36.51 10.14
C THR A 178 -17.16 -36.71 9.91
N ALA A 179 -17.51 -37.70 9.08
CA ALA A 179 -18.87 -37.99 8.66
C ALA A 179 -19.23 -39.44 8.97
N VAL A 180 -20.52 -39.68 9.22
CA VAL A 180 -21.03 -41.05 9.39
C VAL A 180 -21.38 -41.62 8.02
N VAL A 181 -21.21 -42.93 7.83
CA VAL A 181 -21.66 -43.61 6.60
C VAL A 181 -23.13 -43.28 6.32
N GLY A 182 -23.42 -42.88 5.08
CA GLY A 182 -24.75 -42.50 4.61
C GLY A 182 -25.14 -41.05 4.86
N SER A 183 -24.29 -40.23 5.51
CA SER A 183 -24.53 -38.79 5.67
C SER A 183 -24.09 -37.97 4.45
N ASP A 184 -24.59 -36.74 4.36
CA ASP A 184 -24.19 -35.77 3.35
C ASP A 184 -23.12 -34.82 3.91
N VAL A 185 -22.08 -34.54 3.13
CA VAL A 185 -20.95 -33.69 3.54
C VAL A 185 -20.78 -32.55 2.54
N ALA A 186 -20.50 -31.34 3.04
CA ALA A 186 -20.22 -30.19 2.20
C ALA A 186 -18.85 -29.59 2.55
N PHE A 187 -17.97 -29.48 1.55
CA PHE A 187 -16.73 -28.71 1.65
C PHE A 187 -16.95 -27.32 1.07
N VAL A 188 -16.60 -26.30 1.86
CA VAL A 188 -16.71 -24.89 1.46
C VAL A 188 -15.33 -24.37 1.11
N CYS A 189 -15.20 -23.71 -0.03
CA CYS A 189 -14.01 -23.01 -0.47
C CYS A 189 -14.38 -21.57 -0.81
N ARG A 190 -13.82 -20.61 -0.07
CA ARG A 190 -14.02 -19.18 -0.34
C ARG A 190 -12.82 -18.61 -1.07
N VAL A 191 -13.07 -17.99 -2.22
CA VAL A 191 -12.05 -17.52 -3.16
C VAL A 191 -12.17 -16.01 -3.36
N PHE A 192 -11.07 -15.30 -3.15
CA PHE A 192 -10.95 -13.87 -3.42
C PHE A 192 -10.05 -13.66 -4.63
N SER A 193 -10.60 -13.11 -5.72
CA SER A 193 -9.84 -12.87 -6.94
C SER A 193 -10.36 -11.63 -7.67
N ASP A 194 -9.44 -10.77 -8.10
CA ASP A 194 -9.76 -9.59 -8.90
C ASP A 194 -10.12 -9.95 -10.35
N PRO A 195 -9.30 -10.75 -11.09
CA PRO A 195 -9.77 -11.40 -12.31
C PRO A 195 -10.73 -12.55 -11.98
N GLN A 196 -11.65 -12.88 -12.90
CA GLN A 196 -12.55 -14.03 -12.75
C GLN A 196 -11.73 -15.32 -12.52
N PRO A 197 -11.90 -16.02 -11.38
CA PRO A 197 -11.19 -17.26 -11.13
C PRO A 197 -11.91 -18.45 -11.78
N HIS A 198 -11.13 -19.42 -12.23
CA HIS A 198 -11.55 -20.77 -12.57
C HIS A 198 -11.32 -21.68 -11.35
N ILE A 199 -12.38 -22.29 -10.83
CA ILE A 199 -12.35 -23.07 -9.59
C ILE A 199 -12.68 -24.54 -9.88
N GLN A 200 -11.85 -25.44 -9.36
CA GLN A 200 -12.00 -26.88 -9.49
C GLN A 200 -11.82 -27.60 -8.16
N TRP A 201 -12.59 -28.66 -7.97
CA TRP A 201 -12.45 -29.59 -6.87
C TRP A 201 -11.92 -30.91 -7.36
N PHE A 202 -10.95 -31.47 -6.63
CA PHE A 202 -10.46 -32.82 -6.89
C PHE A 202 -10.29 -33.64 -5.61
N LYS A 203 -10.43 -34.96 -5.76
CA LYS A 203 -10.08 -35.97 -4.75
C LYS A 203 -8.75 -36.59 -5.11
N HIS A 204 -7.85 -36.72 -4.13
CA HIS A 204 -6.63 -37.49 -4.29
C HIS A 204 -6.97 -38.98 -4.22
N ILE A 205 -6.59 -39.74 -5.25
CA ILE A 205 -6.85 -41.18 -5.35
C ILE A 205 -5.53 -41.95 -5.41
N SER A 206 -5.56 -43.24 -5.07
CA SER A 206 -4.44 -44.15 -5.29
C SER A 206 -4.80 -45.20 -6.32
N VAL A 207 -4.00 -45.31 -7.38
CA VAL A 207 -4.16 -46.32 -8.42
C VAL A 207 -3.05 -47.35 -8.24
N ASN A 208 -3.40 -48.64 -8.14
CA ASN A 208 -2.45 -49.75 -7.91
C ASN A 208 -1.54 -49.55 -6.68
N GLY A 209 -2.07 -48.93 -5.61
CA GLY A 209 -1.32 -48.65 -4.38
C GLY A 209 -0.37 -47.45 -4.43
N SER A 210 -0.20 -46.81 -5.59
CA SER A 210 0.56 -45.56 -5.73
C SER A 210 -0.38 -44.35 -5.75
N ARG A 211 0.01 -43.28 -5.04
CA ARG A 211 -0.66 -41.96 -5.14
C ARG A 211 -0.12 -41.13 -6.29
N GLU A 212 1.02 -41.51 -6.85
CA GLU A 212 1.70 -40.79 -7.93
C GLU A 212 1.69 -41.65 -9.20
N GLY A 213 1.41 -41.00 -10.32
CA GLY A 213 1.46 -41.59 -11.64
C GLY A 213 2.89 -41.87 -12.12
N PRO A 214 3.03 -42.50 -13.29
CA PRO A 214 4.33 -42.82 -13.89
C PRO A 214 5.20 -41.58 -14.17
N ASP A 215 4.57 -40.41 -14.22
CA ASP A 215 5.12 -39.08 -14.45
C ASP A 215 5.50 -38.33 -13.16
N GLY A 216 5.25 -38.93 -11.98
CA GLY A 216 5.50 -38.32 -10.68
C GLY A 216 4.45 -37.29 -10.26
N HIS A 217 3.32 -37.19 -10.97
CA HIS A 217 2.19 -36.33 -10.60
C HIS A 217 1.15 -37.11 -9.79
N PRO A 218 0.48 -36.50 -8.79
CA PRO A 218 -0.53 -37.21 -8.01
C PRO A 218 -1.71 -37.63 -8.89
N HIS A 219 -2.27 -38.81 -8.62
CA HIS A 219 -3.53 -39.22 -9.24
C HIS A 219 -4.69 -38.42 -8.64
N LEU A 220 -5.33 -37.61 -9.49
CA LEU A 220 -6.42 -36.72 -9.10
C LEU A 220 -7.71 -37.09 -9.84
N LEU A 221 -8.83 -37.17 -9.11
CA LEU A 221 -10.16 -37.29 -9.67
C LEU A 221 -10.86 -35.92 -9.61
N VAL A 222 -11.16 -35.32 -10.76
CA VAL A 222 -11.92 -34.05 -10.82
C VAL A 222 -13.38 -34.32 -10.46
N LEU A 223 -13.87 -33.65 -9.42
CA LEU A 223 -15.22 -33.85 -8.88
C LEU A 223 -16.19 -32.77 -9.34
N LYS A 224 -15.74 -31.51 -9.39
CA LYS A 224 -16.57 -30.36 -9.75
C LYS A 224 -15.71 -29.30 -10.41
N THR A 225 -16.19 -28.73 -11.51
CA THR A 225 -15.67 -27.50 -12.10
C THR A 225 -16.75 -26.44 -12.00
N ALA A 226 -16.43 -25.29 -11.41
CA ALA A 226 -17.39 -24.20 -11.28
C ALA A 226 -17.71 -23.59 -12.65
N ASN A 227 -19.00 -23.50 -13.01
CA ASN A 227 -19.43 -22.87 -14.26
C ASN A 227 -19.55 -21.35 -14.09
N LEU A 228 -19.20 -20.60 -15.14
CA LEU A 228 -19.01 -19.14 -15.18
C LEU A 228 -20.28 -18.29 -14.95
N ASN A 229 -21.45 -18.89 -14.72
CA ASN A 229 -22.74 -18.20 -14.73
C ASN A 229 -23.36 -18.01 -13.34
N THR A 230 -22.64 -18.34 -12.27
CA THR A 230 -23.19 -18.30 -10.91
C THR A 230 -22.94 -16.94 -10.25
N THR A 231 -23.98 -16.36 -9.65
CA THR A 231 -23.97 -15.07 -8.96
C THR A 231 -23.14 -15.06 -7.68
N ASP A 232 -22.77 -16.22 -7.14
CA ASP A 232 -21.90 -16.37 -5.96
C ASP A 232 -20.45 -16.64 -6.36
N LYS A 233 -19.80 -15.64 -6.97
CA LYS A 233 -18.43 -15.74 -7.52
C LYS A 233 -17.32 -15.93 -6.46
N GLU A 234 -17.64 -15.79 -5.18
CA GLU A 234 -16.66 -15.83 -4.08
C GLU A 234 -16.71 -17.13 -3.26
N MET A 235 -17.72 -17.98 -3.44
CA MET A 235 -17.92 -19.15 -2.58
C MET A 235 -18.34 -20.37 -3.41
N GLU A 236 -17.49 -21.40 -3.41
CA GLU A 236 -17.75 -22.67 -4.05
C GLU A 236 -17.91 -23.78 -3.03
N ILE A 237 -18.98 -24.56 -3.19
CA ILE A 237 -19.33 -25.67 -2.31
C ILE A 237 -19.29 -26.97 -3.10
N LEU A 238 -18.53 -27.95 -2.60
CA LEU A 238 -18.56 -29.34 -3.04
C LEU A 238 -19.44 -30.14 -2.08
N THR A 239 -20.53 -30.72 -2.59
CA THR A 239 -21.44 -31.56 -1.81
C THR A 239 -21.28 -33.02 -2.21
N LEU A 240 -20.97 -33.87 -1.23
CA LEU A 240 -20.96 -35.32 -1.33
C LEU A 240 -22.24 -35.83 -0.66
N LYS A 241 -23.00 -36.67 -1.35
CA LYS A 241 -24.24 -37.25 -0.81
C LYS A 241 -24.05 -38.72 -0.50
N ASN A 242 -24.66 -39.21 0.58
CA ASN A 242 -24.65 -40.62 0.96
C ASN A 242 -23.22 -41.20 1.01
N VAL A 243 -22.36 -40.59 1.83
CA VAL A 243 -20.91 -40.86 1.89
C VAL A 243 -20.61 -42.29 2.35
N THR A 244 -19.65 -42.96 1.70
CA THR A 244 -19.19 -44.33 2.01
C THR A 244 -17.76 -44.35 2.58
N LEU A 245 -17.29 -45.49 3.06
CA LEU A 245 -15.91 -45.62 3.57
C LEU A 245 -14.85 -45.32 2.50
N ASP A 246 -15.16 -45.60 1.23
CA ASP A 246 -14.26 -45.31 0.10
C ASP A 246 -14.16 -43.82 -0.23
N ASP A 247 -15.10 -43.00 0.27
CA ASP A 247 -15.07 -41.55 0.17
C ASP A 247 -14.09 -40.89 1.14
N ALA A 248 -13.56 -41.64 2.11
CA ALA A 248 -12.49 -41.13 2.97
C ALA A 248 -11.25 -40.76 2.15
N GLY A 249 -10.66 -39.59 2.42
CA GLY A 249 -9.49 -39.12 1.69
C GLY A 249 -9.31 -37.61 1.69
N GLU A 250 -8.39 -37.15 0.85
CA GLU A 250 -8.03 -35.75 0.73
C GLU A 250 -8.76 -35.09 -0.45
N TYR A 251 -9.43 -33.98 -0.16
CA TYR A 251 -10.19 -33.16 -1.10
C TYR A 251 -9.55 -31.78 -1.19
N THR A 252 -9.29 -31.32 -2.40
CA THR A 252 -8.56 -30.07 -2.64
C THR A 252 -9.37 -29.16 -3.54
N CYS A 253 -9.47 -27.90 -3.13
CA CYS A 253 -10.01 -26.80 -3.92
C CYS A 253 -8.86 -26.06 -4.61
N LEU A 254 -8.94 -25.91 -5.92
CA LEU A 254 -7.98 -25.21 -6.75
C LEU A 254 -8.64 -24.02 -7.42
N ALA A 255 -8.07 -22.84 -7.26
CA ALA A 255 -8.53 -21.63 -7.91
C ALA A 255 -7.40 -21.03 -8.75
N GLY A 256 -7.64 -20.84 -10.05
CA GLY A 256 -6.70 -20.25 -11.00
C GLY A 256 -7.26 -19.00 -11.67
N ASN A 257 -6.40 -18.03 -11.96
CA ASN A 257 -6.73 -16.90 -12.83
C ASN A 257 -5.55 -16.64 -13.79
N ALA A 258 -5.66 -15.61 -14.64
CA ALA A 258 -4.61 -15.24 -15.60
C ALA A 258 -3.23 -14.92 -14.95
N ILE A 259 -3.17 -14.69 -13.64
CA ILE A 259 -1.94 -14.38 -12.89
C ILE A 259 -1.32 -15.63 -12.26
N GLY A 260 -2.12 -16.63 -11.88
CA GLY A 260 -1.62 -17.87 -11.29
C GLY A 260 -2.68 -18.67 -10.55
N VAL A 261 -2.21 -19.65 -9.78
CA VAL A 261 -3.06 -20.67 -9.15
C VAL A 261 -2.80 -20.78 -7.64
N SER A 262 -3.84 -21.05 -6.86
CA SER A 262 -3.79 -21.34 -5.42
C SER A 262 -4.63 -22.57 -5.09
N HIS A 263 -4.25 -23.32 -4.05
CA HIS A 263 -4.97 -24.52 -3.59
C HIS A 263 -5.00 -24.63 -2.06
N HIS A 264 -6.08 -25.21 -1.52
CA HIS A 264 -6.20 -25.65 -0.12
C HIS A 264 -6.86 -27.03 -0.08
N SER A 265 -6.43 -27.85 0.87
CA SER A 265 -6.84 -29.27 1.01
C SER A 265 -7.45 -29.54 2.37
N ALA A 266 -8.41 -30.47 2.41
CA ALA A 266 -9.04 -30.96 3.62
C ALA A 266 -9.21 -32.48 3.59
N TRP A 267 -9.11 -33.10 4.76
CA TRP A 267 -9.30 -34.53 4.95
C TRP A 267 -10.74 -34.84 5.35
N LEU A 268 -11.35 -35.82 4.66
CA LEU A 268 -12.62 -36.45 5.06
C LEU A 268 -12.34 -37.77 5.77
N ASN A 269 -12.76 -37.87 7.02
CA ASN A 269 -12.82 -39.14 7.74
C ASN A 269 -14.25 -39.69 7.73
N VAL A 270 -14.44 -40.97 7.39
CA VAL A 270 -15.76 -41.60 7.36
C VAL A 270 -15.79 -42.73 8.37
N VAL A 271 -16.75 -42.67 9.30
CA VAL A 271 -16.89 -43.64 10.40
C VAL A 271 -18.26 -44.30 10.37
N ASN A 272 -18.36 -45.54 10.84
CA ASN A 272 -19.67 -46.21 10.96
C ASN A 272 -20.50 -45.63 12.12
N GLU A 273 -19.85 -45.15 13.18
CA GLU A 273 -20.48 -44.56 14.36
C GLU A 273 -19.64 -43.37 14.86
N VAL A 274 -20.29 -42.30 15.33
CA VAL A 274 -19.59 -41.16 15.94
C VAL A 274 -19.04 -41.61 17.29
N PRO A 275 -17.72 -41.49 17.56
CA PRO A 275 -17.20 -41.79 18.89
C PRO A 275 -17.91 -40.90 19.92
N PRO A 276 -18.30 -41.42 21.09
CA PRO A 276 -18.97 -40.62 22.10
C PRO A 276 -18.11 -39.40 22.39
N SER A 277 -18.73 -38.21 22.35
CA SER A 277 -18.03 -36.97 22.66
C SER A 277 -17.34 -37.12 24.01
N PRO A 278 -16.10 -36.63 24.17
CA PRO A 278 -15.45 -36.66 25.47
C PRO A 278 -16.32 -35.84 26.43
N VAL A 279 -17.05 -36.56 27.29
CA VAL A 279 -17.73 -35.96 28.43
C VAL A 279 -16.67 -35.15 29.16
N PRO A 280 -16.86 -33.85 29.43
CA PRO A 280 -15.84 -33.04 30.08
C PRO A 280 -15.52 -33.69 31.41
N SER A 281 -14.32 -34.27 31.50
CA SER A 281 -13.83 -34.93 32.69
C SER A 281 -13.64 -33.90 33.80
N GLN A 282 -13.62 -34.40 35.04
CA GLN A 282 -13.53 -33.67 36.32
C GLN A 282 -12.43 -32.60 36.42
N THR A 283 -11.57 -32.45 35.42
CA THR A 283 -10.46 -31.48 35.33
C THR A 283 -10.90 -30.02 35.35
N TYR A 284 -12.06 -29.65 34.79
CA TYR A 284 -12.49 -28.23 34.81
C TYR A 284 -12.85 -27.73 36.22
N LEU A 285 -13.38 -28.61 37.06
CA LEU A 285 -13.76 -28.28 38.43
C LEU A 285 -12.51 -28.11 39.31
N GLU A 286 -11.49 -28.93 39.11
CA GLU A 286 -10.19 -28.77 39.75
C GLU A 286 -9.49 -27.47 39.34
N ILE A 287 -9.46 -27.15 38.04
CA ILE A 287 -8.88 -25.89 37.54
C ILE A 287 -9.57 -24.69 38.17
N PHE A 288 -10.90 -24.74 38.29
CA PHE A 288 -11.67 -23.67 38.94
C PHE A 288 -11.31 -23.52 40.43
N ILE A 289 -11.16 -24.64 41.16
CA ILE A 289 -10.73 -24.64 42.57
C ILE A 289 -9.32 -24.05 42.73
N TYR A 290 -8.37 -24.42 41.86
CA TYR A 290 -7.00 -23.88 41.90
C TYR A 290 -6.97 -22.37 41.60
N CYS A 291 -7.74 -21.90 40.61
CA CYS A 291 -7.85 -20.47 40.30
C CYS A 291 -8.47 -19.68 41.45
N LEU A 292 -9.51 -20.22 42.09
CA LEU A 292 -10.17 -19.58 43.24
C LEU A 292 -9.22 -19.51 44.45
N GLY A 293 -8.47 -20.58 44.72
CA GLY A 293 -7.45 -20.61 45.77
C GLY A 293 -6.34 -19.58 45.54
N PHE A 294 -5.87 -19.44 44.29
CA PHE A 294 -4.85 -18.45 43.94
C PHE A 294 -5.32 -17.01 44.16
N ILE A 295 -6.57 -16.69 43.79
CA ILE A 295 -7.16 -15.37 44.02
C ILE A 295 -7.23 -15.05 45.53
N ILE A 296 -7.62 -16.02 46.36
CA ILE A 296 -7.68 -15.83 47.82
C ILE A 296 -6.29 -15.52 48.40
N VAL A 297 -5.25 -16.23 47.95
CA VAL A 297 -3.86 -15.97 48.39
C VAL A 297 -3.39 -14.58 47.96
N LEU A 298 -3.75 -14.12 46.76
CA LEU A 298 -3.45 -12.75 46.32
C LEU A 298 -4.13 -11.68 47.19
N ILE A 299 -5.38 -11.91 47.59
CA ILE A 299 -6.10 -10.99 48.49
C ILE A 299 -5.46 -10.96 49.89
N LEU A 300 -5.07 -12.12 50.43
CA LEU A 300 -4.41 -12.22 51.73
C LEU A 300 -3.02 -11.57 51.73
N THR A 301 -2.25 -11.73 50.65
CA THR A 301 -0.94 -11.08 50.52
C THR A 301 -1.07 -9.57 50.35
N ALA A 302 -2.03 -9.10 49.55
CA ALA A 302 -2.31 -7.67 49.39
C ALA A 302 -2.75 -7.01 50.71
N SER A 303 -3.66 -7.65 51.46
CA SER A 303 -4.11 -7.15 52.76
C SER A 303 -2.99 -7.12 53.81
N ALA A 304 -2.09 -8.12 53.82
CA ALA A 304 -0.89 -8.10 54.66
C ALA A 304 0.07 -6.95 54.29
N PHE A 305 0.20 -6.64 52.99
CA PHE A 305 1.04 -5.54 52.51
C PHE A 305 0.44 -4.18 52.91
N ILE A 306 -0.87 -4.01 52.77
CA ILE A 306 -1.61 -2.83 53.22
C ILE A 306 -1.49 -2.66 54.74
N TYR A 307 -1.61 -3.74 55.51
CA TYR A 307 -1.45 -3.71 56.97
C TYR A 307 -0.02 -3.32 57.38
N ARG A 308 1.01 -3.84 56.70
CA ARG A 308 2.40 -3.42 56.94
C ARG A 308 2.59 -1.94 56.61
N PHE A 309 2.06 -1.47 55.49
CA PHE A 309 2.12 -0.07 55.11
C PHE A 309 1.46 0.83 56.17
N TYR A 310 0.27 0.45 56.65
CA TYR A 310 -0.44 1.13 57.74
C TYR A 310 0.33 1.15 59.07
N CYS A 311 1.03 0.07 59.40
CA CYS A 311 1.88 0.02 60.60
C CYS A 311 3.15 0.88 60.46
N THR A 312 3.72 0.99 59.26
CA THR A 312 4.92 1.82 59.02
C THR A 312 4.61 3.32 59.09
N THR A 313 3.44 3.76 58.64
CA THR A 313 3.03 5.18 58.73
C THR A 313 2.76 5.59 60.17
N LYS A 314 2.14 4.73 60.99
CA LYS A 314 1.89 5.02 62.42
C LYS A 314 3.17 5.12 63.27
N LYS A 315 4.27 4.48 62.85
CA LYS A 315 5.60 4.57 63.50
C LYS A 315 6.38 5.83 63.09
N SER A 316 6.02 6.46 61.97
CA SER A 316 6.61 7.71 61.47
C SER A 316 6.10 8.94 62.24
N ASP A 317 4.81 8.96 62.62
CA ASP A 317 4.20 10.11 63.31
C ASP A 317 4.71 10.32 64.75
N PHE A 318 5.26 9.29 65.40
CA PHE A 318 5.84 9.42 66.74
C PHE A 318 7.25 10.04 66.73
N ASN A 319 8.02 9.82 65.66
CA ASN A 319 9.40 10.33 65.55
C ASN A 319 9.47 11.77 65.01
N SER A 320 8.46 12.21 64.28
CA SER A 320 8.41 13.56 63.67
C SER A 320 8.14 14.66 64.70
N HIS A 321 7.39 14.40 65.77
CA HIS A 321 7.09 15.40 66.80
C HIS A 321 8.32 15.83 67.63
N LEU A 322 9.31 14.94 67.81
CA LEU A 322 10.57 15.23 68.52
C LEU A 322 11.62 15.92 67.63
N ALA A 323 11.58 15.67 66.32
CA ALA A 323 12.49 16.29 65.34
C ALA A 323 12.10 17.73 65.00
N VAL A 324 10.80 18.04 64.94
CA VAL A 324 10.27 19.38 64.59
C VAL A 324 10.59 20.43 65.67
N GLN A 325 10.69 20.05 66.95
CA GLN A 325 11.12 20.98 68.01
C GLN A 325 12.62 21.33 67.98
N LYS A 326 13.47 20.50 67.35
CA LYS A 326 14.91 20.78 67.21
C LYS A 326 15.24 21.64 65.98
N LEU A 327 14.44 21.56 64.91
CA LEU A 327 14.65 22.38 63.71
C LEU A 327 14.15 23.83 63.86
N ALA A 328 13.12 24.06 64.67
CA ALA A 328 12.51 25.39 64.87
C ALA A 328 13.41 26.44 65.59
N LYS A 329 14.61 26.05 66.05
CA LYS A 329 15.59 26.96 66.67
C LYS A 329 16.73 27.40 65.76
N SER A 330 16.85 26.92 64.53
CA SER A 330 18.10 27.10 63.76
C SER A 330 18.07 27.99 62.52
N PHE A 331 16.93 28.42 61.97
CA PHE A 331 16.98 29.29 60.78
C PHE A 331 15.98 30.45 60.78
N ARG A 332 16.55 31.67 60.91
CA ARG A 332 15.92 32.98 60.74
C ARG A 332 15.93 33.38 59.26
N MET A 333 14.84 34.03 58.86
CA MET A 333 14.43 34.49 57.53
C MET A 333 15.41 35.33 56.70
N ARG A 334 15.26 35.24 55.36
CA ARG A 334 14.84 36.40 54.53
C ARG A 334 14.10 35.99 53.24
N ARG A 335 12.79 36.28 53.23
CA ARG A 335 11.90 36.40 52.07
C ARG A 335 12.07 37.78 51.43
N GLN A 336 12.01 37.85 50.11
CA GLN A 336 11.49 38.95 49.27
C GLN A 336 11.22 38.33 47.88
N LEU A 337 10.14 38.55 47.12
CA LEU A 337 8.85 39.18 47.34
C LEU A 337 8.00 38.69 46.14
N VAL A 338 6.82 38.13 46.36
CA VAL A 338 5.79 37.92 45.32
C VAL A 338 4.75 39.01 45.54
N CYS A 339 4.55 39.89 44.56
CA CYS A 339 3.23 40.36 44.11
C CYS A 339 3.32 41.42 43.00
N LEU A 340 2.30 41.40 42.13
CA LEU A 340 1.81 42.43 41.19
C LEU A 340 2.47 42.54 39.82
N MET A 341 1.75 42.11 38.77
CA MET A 341 1.00 43.04 37.90
C MET A 341 0.16 42.29 36.85
N ARG A 342 -1.07 42.77 36.68
CA ARG A 342 -2.06 42.41 35.67
C ARG A 342 -2.01 43.48 34.56
N GLN A 343 -2.20 43.06 33.31
CA GLN A 343 -2.59 43.84 32.11
C GLN A 343 -1.63 44.91 31.54
N SER A 344 -1.15 44.70 30.30
CA SER A 344 -1.69 45.31 29.05
C SER A 344 -0.65 45.57 27.92
N ARG A 345 -1.09 45.26 26.68
CA ARG A 345 -0.75 45.82 25.34
C ARG A 345 0.54 45.44 24.57
N LEU A 346 0.29 44.71 23.47
CA LEU A 346 0.65 44.87 22.04
C LEU A 346 2.09 45.08 21.52
N SER A 347 2.36 44.28 20.47
CA SER A 347 3.29 44.42 19.33
C SER A 347 4.70 43.83 19.57
N SER A 348 5.21 42.87 18.79
CA SER A 348 5.30 42.89 17.32
C SER A 348 5.51 41.51 16.66
N ALA A 349 4.81 41.30 15.55
CA ALA A 349 5.19 40.58 14.32
C ALA A 349 5.74 39.12 14.36
N ALA A 350 4.99 38.29 13.63
CA ALA A 350 5.38 37.07 12.92
C ALA A 350 5.57 35.78 13.73
N THR A 351 4.53 34.95 13.79
CA THR A 351 4.40 33.74 12.95
C THR A 351 3.10 33.03 13.32
N THR A 352 2.09 33.13 12.45
CA THR A 352 0.81 32.44 12.61
C THR A 352 0.99 30.99 12.15
N VAL A 353 1.17 30.05 13.09
CA VAL A 353 1.15 28.61 12.77
C VAL A 353 0.44 27.84 13.90
N LEU A 354 -0.58 27.09 13.49
CA LEU A 354 -1.27 25.97 14.16
C LEU A 354 -2.19 26.28 15.36
N ALA A 355 -3.42 26.67 15.05
CA ALA A 355 -4.57 26.29 15.85
C ALA A 355 -5.22 25.06 15.20
N GLY A 356 -5.18 23.89 15.84
CA GLY A 356 -6.00 22.74 15.41
C GLY A 356 -5.46 21.33 15.61
N VAL A 357 -4.26 21.13 16.15
CA VAL A 357 -3.78 19.77 16.49
C VAL A 357 -3.76 19.68 18.01
N ALA A 358 -4.46 18.71 18.60
CA ALA A 358 -4.31 18.41 20.02
C ALA A 358 -2.80 18.30 20.33
N GLU A 359 -2.31 19.01 21.36
CA GLU A 359 -0.90 18.95 21.78
C GLU A 359 -0.55 17.51 22.18
N TYR A 360 -0.09 16.73 21.20
CA TYR A 360 0.42 15.39 21.42
C TYR A 360 1.88 15.53 21.87
N GLU A 361 2.10 15.53 23.19
CA GLU A 361 3.44 15.55 23.76
C GLU A 361 4.12 14.19 23.52
N LEU A 362 5.06 14.15 22.57
CA LEU A 362 5.88 12.96 22.33
C LEU A 362 6.91 12.79 23.47
N PRO A 363 7.08 11.57 24.01
CA PRO A 363 8.04 11.34 25.08
C PRO A 363 9.48 11.58 24.60
N TYR A 364 10.29 12.18 25.47
CA TYR A 364 11.70 12.44 25.17
C TYR A 364 12.51 11.15 25.07
N ASP A 365 13.16 10.94 23.92
CA ASP A 365 14.00 9.77 23.65
C ASP A 365 15.43 10.18 23.33
N SER A 366 16.27 10.24 24.37
CA SER A 366 17.69 10.66 24.26
C SER A 366 18.52 9.83 23.28
N ALA A 367 18.10 8.61 22.94
CA ALA A 367 18.85 7.78 22.00
C ALA A 367 18.75 8.29 20.56
N TRP A 368 17.61 8.90 20.22
CA TRP A 368 17.23 9.34 18.88
C TRP A 368 17.08 10.85 18.73
N GLU A 369 16.94 11.60 19.82
CA GLU A 369 16.74 13.04 19.77
C GLU A 369 17.97 13.78 19.20
N LEU A 370 17.75 14.63 18.20
CA LEU A 370 18.73 15.57 17.66
C LEU A 370 18.34 17.00 18.04
N PRO A 371 19.25 17.77 18.65
CA PRO A 371 19.04 19.20 18.89
C PRO A 371 18.76 19.97 17.60
N ARG A 372 17.71 20.80 17.59
CA ARG A 372 17.23 21.52 16.40
C ARG A 372 18.25 22.51 15.83
N ASP A 373 19.09 23.09 16.69
CA ASP A 373 20.20 23.97 16.33
C ASP A 373 21.28 23.28 15.48
N ARG A 374 21.34 21.95 15.52
CA ARG A 374 22.26 21.13 14.72
C ARG A 374 21.67 20.66 13.40
N LEU A 375 20.45 21.07 13.07
CA LEU A 375 19.75 20.69 11.84
C LEU A 375 19.44 21.93 11.01
N THR A 376 20.02 22.01 9.81
CA THR A 376 19.73 23.07 8.85
C THR A 376 18.89 22.51 7.71
N LEU A 377 17.63 22.94 7.62
CA LEU A 377 16.72 22.53 6.55
C LEU A 377 17.09 23.22 5.23
N GLY A 378 16.99 22.48 4.13
CA GLY A 378 17.34 22.93 2.79
C GLY A 378 16.17 22.76 1.82
N LYS A 379 16.50 22.47 0.56
CA LYS A 379 15.51 22.39 -0.53
C LYS A 379 14.53 21.22 -0.35
N PRO A 380 13.25 21.36 -0.76
CA PRO A 380 12.32 20.24 -0.82
C PRO A 380 12.83 19.18 -1.82
N LEU A 381 12.77 17.91 -1.42
CA LEU A 381 13.12 16.76 -2.26
C LEU A 381 11.89 16.13 -2.90
N GLY A 382 10.76 16.18 -2.20
CA GLY A 382 9.49 15.65 -2.66
C GLY A 382 8.39 15.95 -1.68
N GLU A 383 7.17 16.00 -2.18
CA GLU A 383 5.97 16.27 -1.40
C GLU A 383 4.95 15.16 -1.68
N GLY A 384 4.63 14.36 -0.65
CA GLY A 384 3.68 13.25 -0.73
C GLY A 384 2.30 13.66 -0.21
N CYS A 385 1.33 12.75 -0.22
CA CYS A 385 0.01 13.02 0.38
C CYS A 385 0.06 13.23 1.90
N PHE A 386 1.00 12.57 2.59
CA PHE A 386 1.03 12.46 4.05
C PHE A 386 2.15 13.30 4.70
N GLY A 387 2.87 14.10 3.92
CA GLY A 387 3.98 14.90 4.43
C GLY A 387 4.90 15.45 3.35
N GLN A 388 5.89 16.23 3.79
CA GLN A 388 6.94 16.80 2.95
C GLN A 388 8.30 16.21 3.35
N VAL A 389 9.15 15.95 2.37
CA VAL A 389 10.54 15.54 2.59
C VAL A 389 11.45 16.63 2.05
N VAL A 390 12.35 17.12 2.91
CA VAL A 390 13.34 18.13 2.56
C VAL A 390 14.75 17.58 2.72
N LEU A 391 15.68 18.07 1.91
CA LEU A 391 17.11 17.86 2.13
C LEU A 391 17.51 18.70 3.34
N ALA A 392 18.34 18.17 4.22
CA ALA A 392 18.90 18.93 5.33
C ALA A 392 20.37 18.57 5.56
N GLU A 393 21.05 19.44 6.29
CA GLU A 393 22.41 19.21 6.77
C GLU A 393 22.36 19.09 8.29
N ALA A 394 22.84 17.95 8.80
CA ALA A 394 22.85 17.65 10.22
C ALA A 394 24.29 17.55 10.74
N VAL A 395 24.60 18.27 11.82
CA VAL A 395 25.90 18.24 12.49
C VAL A 395 25.90 17.19 13.59
N GLY A 396 26.85 16.25 13.53
CA GLY A 396 27.05 15.27 14.60
C GLY A 396 25.99 14.19 14.70
N ILE A 397 25.25 13.94 13.61
CA ILE A 397 24.28 12.84 13.52
C ILE A 397 24.96 11.46 13.68
N ASP A 398 26.21 11.34 13.21
CA ASP A 398 27.06 10.20 13.49
C ASP A 398 27.74 10.43 14.84
N LYS A 399 27.32 9.69 15.87
CA LYS A 399 27.84 9.81 17.24
C LYS A 399 29.37 9.62 17.32
N ASN A 400 29.97 8.90 16.35
CA ASN A 400 31.42 8.72 16.30
C ASN A 400 32.16 9.94 15.74
N LYS A 401 31.44 10.87 15.09
CA LYS A 401 31.99 12.05 14.42
C LYS A 401 31.12 13.29 14.73
N PRO A 402 31.18 13.80 15.97
CA PRO A 402 30.24 14.81 16.49
C PRO A 402 30.29 16.17 15.77
N THR A 403 31.38 16.47 15.06
CA THR A 403 31.54 17.71 14.28
C THR A 403 31.25 17.54 12.79
N ARG A 404 30.99 16.31 12.33
CA ARG A 404 30.79 16.02 10.91
C ARG A 404 29.42 16.51 10.45
N LEU A 405 29.45 17.36 9.42
CA LEU A 405 28.26 17.71 8.65
C LEU A 405 27.87 16.54 7.73
N SER A 406 26.62 16.10 7.82
CA SER A 406 26.09 15.00 7.01
C SER A 406 24.81 15.45 6.30
N LYS A 407 24.70 15.10 5.01
CA LYS A 407 23.46 15.30 4.25
C LYS A 407 22.46 14.22 4.64
N VAL A 408 21.27 14.66 5.04
CA VAL A 408 20.17 13.82 5.51
C VAL A 408 18.87 14.23 4.83
N ALA A 409 17.89 13.34 4.84
CA ALA A 409 16.53 13.68 4.45
C ALA A 409 15.68 13.85 5.71
N VAL A 410 14.85 14.88 5.75
CA VAL A 410 13.97 15.16 6.89
C VAL A 410 12.53 15.09 6.41
N LYS A 411 11.77 14.19 7.00
CA LYS A 411 10.34 14.04 6.78
C LYS A 411 9.58 14.82 7.86
N MET A 412 8.63 15.61 7.43
CA MET A 412 7.85 16.51 8.29
C MET A 412 6.42 16.67 7.78
N LEU A 413 5.54 17.17 8.64
CA LEU A 413 4.16 17.49 8.26
C LEU A 413 4.08 18.73 7.39
N LYS A 414 3.03 18.80 6.57
CA LYS A 414 2.68 19.99 5.80
C LYS A 414 1.91 21.00 6.65
N ALA A 415 1.77 22.22 6.12
CA ALA A 415 0.97 23.26 6.75
C ALA A 415 -0.53 22.88 6.89
N ASP A 416 -1.04 22.05 5.97
CA ASP A 416 -2.43 21.57 5.93
C ASP A 416 -2.59 20.13 6.44
N ALA A 417 -1.62 19.62 7.21
CA ALA A 417 -1.64 18.25 7.71
C ALA A 417 -2.79 17.97 8.69
N THR A 418 -3.35 16.77 8.59
CA THR A 418 -4.40 16.26 9.48
C THR A 418 -3.81 15.56 10.71
N GLU A 419 -4.61 15.34 11.77
CA GLU A 419 -4.18 14.55 12.93
C GLU A 419 -3.79 13.11 12.56
N LYS A 420 -4.42 12.56 11.52
CA LYS A 420 -4.06 11.25 10.97
C LYS A 420 -2.64 11.26 10.38
N ASP A 421 -2.27 12.32 9.65
CA ASP A 421 -0.92 12.44 9.08
C ASP A 421 0.15 12.50 10.17
N LEU A 422 -0.14 13.18 11.28
CA LEU A 422 0.73 13.18 12.47
C LEU A 422 0.87 11.76 13.05
N SER A 423 -0.24 11.06 13.26
CA SER A 423 -0.25 9.69 13.77
C SER A 423 0.52 8.72 12.86
N ASP A 424 0.38 8.86 11.54
CA ASP A 424 1.08 8.04 10.55
C ASP A 424 2.59 8.33 10.58
N LEU A 425 3.00 9.60 10.69
CA LEU A 425 4.41 9.99 10.80
C LEU A 425 5.06 9.48 12.10
N ILE A 426 4.35 9.53 13.22
CA ILE A 426 4.81 8.97 14.51
C ILE A 426 4.95 7.45 14.39
N SER A 427 3.94 6.78 13.83
CA SER A 427 3.95 5.33 13.66
C SER A 427 5.10 4.86 12.77
N GLU A 428 5.40 5.61 11.72
CA GLU A 428 6.55 5.36 10.84
C GLU A 428 7.88 5.48 11.59
N MET A 429 8.06 6.56 12.37
CA MET A 429 9.25 6.75 13.20
C MET A 429 9.45 5.58 14.19
N GLU A 430 8.43 5.21 14.94
CA GLU A 430 8.50 4.12 15.93
C GLU A 430 8.76 2.75 15.28
N MET A 431 8.19 2.51 14.11
CA MET A 431 8.46 1.30 13.32
C MET A 431 9.94 1.24 12.92
N MET A 432 10.51 2.35 12.44
CA MET A 432 11.93 2.41 12.06
C MET A 432 12.88 2.22 13.23
N LYS A 433 12.53 2.71 14.44
CA LYS A 433 13.29 2.43 15.67
C LYS A 433 13.35 0.92 15.96
N THR A 434 12.24 0.21 15.76
CA THR A 434 12.10 -1.21 16.09
C THR A 434 12.77 -2.14 15.07
N ILE A 435 12.74 -1.81 13.77
CA ILE A 435 13.31 -2.64 12.69
C ILE A 435 14.83 -2.78 12.82
N GLY A 436 15.52 -1.74 13.28
CA GLY A 436 16.98 -1.67 13.31
C GLY A 436 17.62 -1.43 11.95
N LYS A 437 18.95 -1.50 11.87
CA LYS A 437 19.71 -1.08 10.68
C LYS A 437 19.91 -2.19 9.66
N HIS A 438 19.70 -1.88 8.38
CA HIS A 438 20.02 -2.78 7.27
C HIS A 438 20.49 -2.01 6.03
N LYS A 439 21.40 -2.59 5.24
CA LYS A 439 22.01 -1.93 4.07
C LYS A 439 21.00 -1.59 2.96
N ASN A 440 19.93 -2.38 2.85
CA ASN A 440 18.90 -2.25 1.81
C ASN A 440 17.59 -1.68 2.35
N ILE A 441 17.63 -0.96 3.47
CA ILE A 441 16.50 -0.25 4.07
C ILE A 441 17.01 1.14 4.43
N ILE A 442 16.22 2.18 4.14
CA ILE A 442 16.54 3.54 4.58
C ILE A 442 16.51 3.57 6.11
N ASN A 443 17.64 3.87 6.72
CA ASN A 443 17.76 3.82 8.17
C ASN A 443 17.35 5.14 8.82
N LEU A 444 16.72 5.05 10.00
CA LEU A 444 16.51 6.19 10.87
C LEU A 444 17.86 6.64 11.43
N LEU A 445 18.09 7.95 11.41
CA LEU A 445 19.31 8.57 11.93
C LEU A 445 19.02 9.33 13.23
N GLY A 446 17.83 9.92 13.36
CA GLY A 446 17.40 10.66 14.55
C GLY A 446 16.02 11.28 14.35
N ALA A 447 15.56 12.04 15.34
CA ALA A 447 14.32 12.79 15.29
C ALA A 447 14.44 14.09 16.11
N CYS A 448 13.65 15.11 15.77
CA CYS A 448 13.41 16.26 16.64
C CYS A 448 11.95 16.17 17.10
N THR A 449 11.74 15.84 18.37
CA THR A 449 10.41 15.58 18.93
C THR A 449 9.95 16.66 19.90
N GLN A 450 10.89 17.38 20.52
CA GLN A 450 10.59 18.39 21.54
C GLN A 450 10.57 19.82 20.96
N ASP A 451 9.84 20.71 21.63
CA ASP A 451 9.88 22.17 21.41
C ASP A 451 9.75 22.61 19.94
N GLY A 452 8.79 22.03 19.21
CA GLY A 452 8.51 22.40 17.82
C GLY A 452 7.90 21.27 16.98
N PRO A 453 7.84 21.43 15.64
CA PRO A 453 7.26 20.42 14.75
C PRO A 453 8.09 19.13 14.74
N LEU A 454 7.41 17.99 14.57
CA LEU A 454 8.04 16.67 14.47
C LEU A 454 8.88 16.58 13.18
N TYR A 455 10.18 16.29 13.35
CA TYR A 455 11.11 16.00 12.26
C TYR A 455 11.64 14.58 12.38
N VAL A 456 11.41 13.75 11.37
CA VAL A 456 11.97 12.40 11.28
C VAL A 456 13.16 12.43 10.33
N ILE A 457 14.35 12.11 10.84
CA ILE A 457 15.62 12.30 10.12
C ILE A 457 16.15 10.95 9.64
N VAL A 458 16.27 10.78 8.32
CA VAL A 458 16.64 9.51 7.69
C VAL A 458 17.80 9.69 6.71
N GLU A 459 18.35 8.56 6.24
CA GLU A 459 19.41 8.56 5.23
C GLU A 459 18.98 9.24 3.93
N TYR A 460 19.88 10.06 3.37
CA TYR A 460 19.66 10.72 2.09
C TYR A 460 20.07 9.82 0.91
N ALA A 461 19.08 9.44 0.08
CA ALA A 461 19.31 8.74 -1.18
C ALA A 461 19.44 9.74 -2.34
N SER A 462 20.67 10.01 -2.78
CA SER A 462 20.96 11.10 -3.74
C SER A 462 20.40 10.90 -5.15
N GLN A 463 20.02 9.67 -5.50
CA GLN A 463 19.52 9.30 -6.83
C GLN A 463 17.98 9.26 -6.90
N GLY A 464 17.29 9.63 -5.82
CA GLY A 464 15.83 9.61 -5.75
C GLY A 464 15.24 8.20 -5.70
N ASN A 465 13.96 8.09 -6.06
CA ASN A 465 13.24 6.81 -6.07
C ASN A 465 13.60 5.94 -7.28
N LEU A 466 13.40 4.63 -7.15
CA LEU A 466 13.79 3.65 -8.17
C LEU A 466 13.00 3.83 -9.48
N ARG A 467 11.72 4.22 -9.39
CA ARG A 467 10.86 4.44 -10.56
C ARG A 467 11.43 5.51 -11.50
N GLU A 468 11.75 6.69 -10.97
CA GLU A 468 12.31 7.78 -11.76
C GLU A 468 13.75 7.48 -12.20
N TYR A 469 14.52 6.81 -11.36
CA TYR A 469 15.86 6.33 -11.69
C TYR A 469 15.88 5.42 -12.94
N LEU A 470 14.92 4.49 -13.03
CA LEU A 470 14.79 3.57 -14.16
C LEU A 470 14.21 4.25 -15.40
N ARG A 471 13.22 5.15 -15.22
CA ARG A 471 12.64 5.94 -16.31
C ARG A 471 13.69 6.79 -17.03
N ALA A 472 14.56 7.46 -16.27
CA ALA A 472 15.63 8.29 -16.81
C ALA A 472 16.66 7.52 -17.65
N ARG A 473 16.69 6.18 -17.58
CA ARG A 473 17.65 5.30 -18.27
C ARG A 473 16.98 4.33 -19.25
N ARG A 474 15.75 4.62 -19.69
CA ARG A 474 15.11 3.88 -20.78
C ARG A 474 15.79 4.22 -22.11
N LEU A 475 15.97 3.21 -22.96
CA LEU A 475 16.51 3.38 -24.32
C LEU A 475 15.62 4.33 -25.13
N ALA A 476 16.24 5.26 -25.85
CA ALA A 476 15.57 6.16 -26.78
C ALA A 476 15.01 5.34 -27.95
N GLY A 477 13.77 4.90 -27.83
CA GLY A 477 13.12 4.05 -28.83
C GLY A 477 11.73 3.53 -28.46
N SER A 478 11.30 3.67 -27.20
CA SER A 478 9.93 3.34 -26.77
C SER A 478 9.24 4.61 -26.26
N GLU A 479 8.51 5.22 -27.18
CA GLU A 479 7.53 6.31 -27.04
C GLU A 479 8.00 7.67 -26.48
N CYS A 480 7.86 8.67 -27.35
CA CYS A 480 8.06 10.11 -27.20
C CYS A 480 8.03 10.64 -25.74
N TRP A 481 9.23 10.93 -25.21
CA TRP A 481 9.46 11.84 -24.09
C TRP A 481 10.27 13.04 -24.60
N SER A 482 9.68 14.22 -24.55
CA SER A 482 10.39 15.48 -24.79
C SER A 482 10.97 16.01 -23.48
N GLY A 483 12.29 16.00 -23.35
CA GLY A 483 13.00 16.62 -22.22
C GLY A 483 14.51 16.46 -22.29
N LEU A 484 15.21 17.60 -22.30
CA LEU A 484 16.66 17.84 -22.48
C LEU A 484 17.67 17.12 -21.54
N GLN A 485 17.28 16.03 -20.87
CA GLN A 485 18.15 15.30 -19.92
C GLN A 485 18.47 13.87 -20.35
N GLN A 486 18.17 13.50 -21.60
CA GLN A 486 18.29 12.11 -22.07
C GLN A 486 19.66 11.77 -22.68
N ALA A 487 20.55 12.76 -22.83
CA ALA A 487 21.80 12.58 -23.58
C ALA A 487 23.00 12.07 -22.77
N ALA A 488 22.90 11.89 -21.45
CA ALA A 488 24.09 11.65 -20.61
C ALA A 488 24.12 10.29 -19.87
N LEU A 489 22.98 9.61 -19.68
CA LEU A 489 22.92 8.38 -18.89
C LEU A 489 22.56 7.18 -19.78
N GLY A 490 23.53 6.31 -20.01
CA GLY A 490 23.35 5.06 -20.75
C GLY A 490 22.26 4.14 -20.16
N SER A 491 21.80 3.19 -20.98
CA SER A 491 20.78 2.22 -20.60
C SER A 491 21.22 1.33 -19.44
N VAL A 492 20.25 0.89 -18.62
CA VAL A 492 20.54 -0.03 -17.51
C VAL A 492 20.75 -1.44 -18.05
N GLU A 493 21.92 -2.01 -17.80
CA GLU A 493 22.20 -3.41 -18.11
C GLU A 493 21.31 -4.36 -17.30
N ILE A 494 20.95 -5.51 -17.89
CA ILE A 494 20.16 -6.57 -17.24
C ILE A 494 20.76 -6.99 -15.89
N ARG A 495 22.10 -7.05 -15.79
CA ARG A 495 22.82 -7.40 -14.55
C ARG A 495 22.52 -6.40 -13.42
N THR A 496 22.38 -5.12 -13.76
CA THR A 496 22.05 -4.07 -12.78
C THR A 496 20.60 -4.18 -12.33
N LEU A 497 19.67 -4.51 -13.23
CA LEU A 497 18.27 -4.75 -12.89
C LEU A 497 18.13 -5.96 -11.94
N VAL A 498 18.80 -7.07 -12.25
CA VAL A 498 18.81 -8.26 -11.39
C VAL A 498 19.46 -7.96 -10.04
N SER A 499 20.56 -7.20 -10.02
CA SER A 499 21.20 -6.75 -8.78
C SER A 499 20.28 -5.87 -7.94
N ALA A 500 19.50 -4.96 -8.56
CA ALA A 500 18.53 -4.15 -7.86
C ALA A 500 17.41 -5.01 -7.24
N ALA A 501 16.86 -5.95 -7.99
CA ALA A 501 15.86 -6.89 -7.50
C ALA A 501 16.39 -7.74 -6.32
N TYR A 502 17.62 -8.23 -6.43
CA TYR A 502 18.29 -8.98 -5.36
C TYR A 502 18.46 -8.13 -4.08
N GLN A 503 18.84 -6.87 -4.22
CA GLN A 503 19.00 -5.96 -3.08
C GLN A 503 17.67 -5.66 -2.38
N VAL A 504 16.60 -5.43 -3.14
CA VAL A 504 15.25 -5.26 -2.59
C VAL A 504 14.80 -6.53 -1.87
N ALA A 505 15.00 -7.71 -2.48
CA ALA A 505 14.66 -8.98 -1.87
C ALA A 505 15.39 -9.21 -0.53
N ARG A 506 16.68 -8.84 -0.42
CA ARG A 506 17.42 -8.89 0.85
C ARG A 506 16.85 -7.95 1.92
N GLY A 507 16.46 -6.73 1.52
CA GLY A 507 15.78 -5.79 2.43
C GLY A 507 14.46 -6.35 2.96
N MET A 508 13.64 -6.92 2.08
CA MET A 508 12.36 -7.52 2.45
C MET A 508 12.52 -8.78 3.32
N ALA A 509 13.52 -9.62 3.04
CA ALA A 509 13.84 -10.77 3.89
C ALA A 509 14.23 -10.32 5.31
N TYR A 510 15.00 -9.24 5.44
CA TYR A 510 15.31 -8.66 6.75
C TYR A 510 14.07 -8.13 7.46
N LEU A 511 13.18 -7.39 6.78
CA LEU A 511 11.91 -6.93 7.37
C LEU A 511 11.04 -8.09 7.85
N ALA A 512 10.93 -9.16 7.05
CA ALA A 512 10.20 -10.37 7.43
C ALA A 512 10.82 -11.03 8.67
N SER A 513 12.15 -11.08 8.78
CA SER A 513 12.84 -11.59 9.99
C SER A 513 12.55 -10.76 11.25
N LYS A 514 12.18 -9.49 11.08
CA LYS A 514 11.75 -8.58 12.14
C LYS A 514 10.24 -8.62 12.38
N LYS A 515 9.52 -9.56 11.76
CA LYS A 515 8.06 -9.68 11.82
C LYS A 515 7.34 -8.40 11.38
N CYS A 516 7.96 -7.64 10.48
CA CYS A 516 7.43 -6.39 9.95
C CYS A 516 6.89 -6.60 8.53
N ILE A 517 5.66 -6.14 8.27
CA ILE A 517 5.03 -6.18 6.95
C ILE A 517 5.00 -4.76 6.40
N HIS A 518 5.60 -4.54 5.22
CA HIS A 518 5.72 -3.19 4.63
C HIS A 518 4.36 -2.63 4.14
N ARG A 519 3.48 -3.49 3.60
CA ARG A 519 2.14 -3.16 3.05
C ARG A 519 2.09 -2.23 1.83
N ASP A 520 3.13 -1.42 1.57
CA ASP A 520 3.21 -0.57 0.37
C ASP A 520 4.52 -0.73 -0.43
N LEU A 521 4.92 -1.97 -0.74
CA LEU A 521 6.16 -2.22 -1.50
C LEU A 521 5.95 -1.87 -2.98
N ALA A 522 6.62 -0.83 -3.46
CA ALA A 522 6.52 -0.35 -4.85
C ALA A 522 7.78 0.41 -5.26
N ALA A 523 8.09 0.49 -6.56
CA ALA A 523 9.30 1.19 -7.05
C ALA A 523 9.35 2.72 -6.77
N ARG A 524 8.24 3.31 -6.32
CA ARG A 524 8.17 4.72 -5.88
C ARG A 524 8.67 4.92 -4.44
N ASN A 525 8.67 3.83 -3.66
CA ASN A 525 9.12 3.73 -2.29
C ASN A 525 10.47 2.98 -2.27
#